data_AF-A0A9D0KMZ5-F1
#
_entry.id   AF-A0A9D0KMZ5-F1
#
_cell.length_a   1.000
_cell.length_b   1.000
_cell.length_c   1.000
_cell.angle_alpha   90.00
_cell.angle_beta   90.00
_cell.angle_gamma   90.00
#
_symmetry.space_group_name_H-M   'P 1'
#
loop_
_entity.id
_entity.type
_entity.pdbx_description
1 polymer ?
#
loop_
_entity_poly.entity_id
_entity_poly.type
_entity_poly.pdbx_seq_one_letter_code
_entity_poly.pdbx_strand_id
1 'polypeptide(L)' 'MNYPILQFFKCGHLPANLQKVSQPFAELAIILARAPRNAETSAGLRHLVEAKDCAVRAALAR' A
#
# COMPACT_ATOMS: atom_id res chain seq x y z
N MET A 1 9.77 3.18 -12.64
CA MET A 1 8.57 2.78 -11.86
C MET A 1 8.05 1.44 -12.37
N ASN A 2 8.69 0.31 -12.04
CA ASN A 2 8.22 -0.99 -12.53
C ASN A 2 8.23 -2.03 -11.40
N TYR A 3 7.40 -1.76 -10.39
CA TYR A 3 7.12 -2.69 -9.31
C TYR A 3 5.69 -3.24 -9.49
N PRO A 4 5.52 -4.52 -9.90
CA PRO A 4 4.20 -5.12 -10.10
C PRO A 4 3.30 -5.06 -8.86
N ILE A 5 3.89 -5.00 -7.67
CA ILE A 5 3.18 -4.93 -6.39
C ILE A 5 2.37 -3.63 -6.22
N LEU A 6 2.67 -2.56 -6.98
CA LEU A 6 1.95 -1.29 -6.90
C LEU A 6 0.45 -1.42 -7.22
N GLN A 7 0.06 -2.43 -7.99
CA GLN A 7 -1.36 -2.68 -8.28
C GLN A 7 -2.19 -2.97 -7.03
N PHE A 8 -1.58 -3.56 -5.98
CA PHE A 8 -2.27 -3.92 -4.74
C PHE A 8 -2.50 -2.74 -3.81
N PHE A 9 -1.93 -1.57 -4.12
CA PHE A 9 -2.19 -0.32 -3.41
C PHE A 9 -3.38 0.46 -3.95
N LYS A 10 -3.99 0.04 -5.08
CA LYS A 10 -5.21 0.66 -5.59
C LYS A 10 -6.34 0.48 -4.58
N CYS A 11 -6.94 1.58 -4.11
CA CYS A 11 -8.01 1.55 -3.12
C CYS A 11 -9.40 1.91 -3.68
N GLY A 12 -9.52 2.33 -4.94
CA GLY A 12 -10.79 2.81 -5.51
C GLY A 12 -11.94 1.78 -5.53
N HIS A 13 -11.64 0.50 -5.33
CA HIS A 13 -12.63 -0.58 -5.20
C HIS A 13 -13.22 -0.69 -3.78
N LEU A 14 -12.62 -0.02 -2.80
CA LEU A 14 -13.07 -0.06 -1.40
C LEU A 14 -14.21 0.94 -1.16
N PRO A 15 -15.08 0.71 -0.16
CA PRO A 15 -15.99 1.73 0.36
C PRO A 15 -15.25 2.99 0.83
N ALA A 16 -15.89 4.16 0.75
CA ALA A 16 -15.26 5.46 0.99
C ALA A 16 -14.57 5.59 2.37
N ASN A 17 -15.12 4.96 3.41
CA ASN A 17 -14.51 4.94 4.74
C ASN A 17 -13.20 4.13 4.79
N LEU A 18 -13.10 3.04 4.03
CA LEU A 18 -11.89 2.21 3.93
C LEU A 18 -10.87 2.78 2.94
N GLN A 19 -11.33 3.51 1.91
CA GLN A 19 -10.42 4.26 1.03
C GLN A 19 -9.55 5.23 1.83
N LYS A 20 -10.16 5.98 2.77
CA LYS A 20 -9.44 6.91 3.65
C LYS A 20 -8.32 6.24 4.45
N VAL A 21 -8.54 4.99 4.89
CA VAL A 21 -7.53 4.20 5.62
C VAL A 21 -6.43 3.70 4.69
N SER A 22 -6.79 3.24 3.48
CA SER A 22 -5.85 2.65 2.52
C SER A 22 -5.02 3.68 1.74
N GLN A 23 -5.53 4.90 1.55
CA GLN A 23 -4.93 5.90 0.65
C GLN A 23 -3.53 6.37 1.07
N PRO A 24 -3.22 6.61 2.37
CA PRO A 24 -1.86 6.96 2.79
C PRO A 24 -0.80 5.91 2.42
N PHE A 25 -1.17 4.63 2.43
CA PHE A 25 -0.27 3.54 2.02
C PHE A 25 0.02 3.58 0.52
N ALA A 26 -0.97 3.94 -0.31
CA ALA A 26 -0.78 4.06 -1.74
C ALA A 26 0.16 5.22 -2.09
N GLU A 27 0.03 6.35 -1.41
CA GLU A 27 0.92 7.50 -1.56
C GLU A 27 2.36 7.15 -1.17
N LEU A 28 2.55 6.50 -0.02
CA LEU A 28 3.87 6.07 0.43
C LEU A 28 4.49 5.01 -0.51
N ALA A 29 3.69 4.12 -1.09
CA ALA A 29 4.17 3.15 -2.07
C ALA A 29 4.75 3.83 -3.33
N ILE A 30 4.15 4.94 -3.78
CA ILE A 30 4.70 5.73 -4.90
C ILE A 30 6.03 6.37 -4.53
N ILE A 31 6.19 6.84 -3.29
CA ILE A 31 7.46 7.39 -2.79
C ILE A 31 8.53 6.29 -2.80
N LEU A 32 8.25 5.12 -2.22
CA LEU A 32 9.19 3.99 -2.22
C LEU A 32 9.56 3.55 -3.64
N ALA A 33 8.60 3.50 -4.56
CA ALA A 33 8.85 3.10 -5.94
C ALA A 33 9.73 4.08 -6.76
N ARG A 34 10.01 5.27 -6.24
CA ARG A 34 10.97 6.24 -6.80
C ARG A 34 12.39 6.05 -6.25
N ALA A 35 12.57 5.28 -5.19
CA ALA A 35 13.89 4.95 -4.65
C ALA A 35 14.69 4.03 -5.61
N PRO A 36 16.01 3.90 -5.42
CA PRO A 36 16.83 3.00 -6.21
C PRO A 36 16.32 1.56 -6.19
N ARG A 37 16.32 0.92 -7.34
CA ARG A 37 15.81 -0.45 -7.48
C ARG A 37 16.76 -1.45 -6.82
N ASN A 38 16.46 -1.81 -5.59
CA ASN A 38 17.23 -2.77 -4.81
C ASN A 38 16.31 -3.70 -3.97
N ALA A 39 16.92 -4.60 -3.21
CA ALA A 39 16.23 -5.53 -2.33
C ALA A 39 15.39 -4.79 -1.27
N GLU A 40 15.93 -3.72 -0.69
CA GLU A 40 15.25 -2.93 0.35
C GLU A 40 13.99 -2.23 -0.16
N THR A 41 14.00 -1.65 -1.35
CA THR A 41 12.79 -1.05 -1.95
C THR A 41 11.73 -2.12 -2.20
N SER A 42 12.16 -3.31 -2.65
CA SER A 42 11.26 -4.43 -2.90
C SER A 42 10.69 -5.02 -1.59
N ALA A 43 11.49 -5.05 -0.52
CA ALA A 43 11.05 -5.45 0.81
C ALA A 43 10.08 -4.42 1.42
N GLY A 44 10.44 -3.13 1.38
CA GLY A 44 9.61 -2.04 1.87
C GLY A 44 8.22 -2.01 1.23
N LEU A 45 8.13 -2.21 -0.09
CA LEU A 45 6.83 -2.29 -0.77
C LEU A 45 6.00 -3.51 -0.33
N ARG A 46 6.62 -4.65 -0.03
CA ARG A 46 5.91 -5.85 0.49
C ARG A 46 5.41 -5.60 1.91
N HIS A 47 6.27 -5.10 2.80
CA HIS A 47 5.85 -4.78 4.17
C HIS A 47 4.76 -3.72 4.20
N LEU A 48 4.83 -2.73 3.31
CA LEU A 48 3.82 -1.68 3.23
C LEU A 48 2.47 -2.20 2.75
N VAL A 49 2.42 -3.17 1.83
CA VAL A 49 1.13 -3.75 1.39
C VAL A 49 0.50 -4.60 2.49
N GLU A 50 1.33 -5.34 3.24
CA GLU A 50 0.89 -6.10 4.42
C GLU A 50 0.31 -5.16 5.50
N ALA A 51 1.02 -4.06 5.79
CA ALA A 51 0.58 -3.06 6.75
C ALA A 51 -0.74 -2.40 6.34
N LYS A 52 -0.90 -2.06 5.05
CA LYS A 52 -2.15 -1.54 4.48
C LYS A 52 -3.32 -2.51 4.71
N ASP A 53 -3.12 -3.79 4.39
CA ASP A 53 -4.17 -4.79 4.53
C ASP A 53 -4.54 -5.01 6.00
N CYS A 54 -3.56 -4.98 6.93
CA CYS A 54 -3.81 -5.00 8.36
C CYS A 54 -4.63 -3.78 8.82
N ALA A 55 -4.30 -2.57 8.37
CA ALA A 55 -5.04 -1.36 8.70
C ALA A 55 -6.49 -1.41 8.20
N VAL A 56 -6.71 -1.89 6.98
CA VAL A 56 -8.07 -2.09 6.43
C VAL A 56 -8.86 -3.13 7.24
N ARG A 57 -8.24 -4.26 7.60
CA ARG A 57 -8.88 -5.26 8.47
C ARG A 57 -9.19 -4.72 9.86
N ALA A 58 -8.29 -3.93 10.45
CA ALA A 58 -8.52 -3.27 11.74
C ALA A 58 -9.71 -2.31 11.69
N ALA A 59 -9.90 -1.58 10.58
CA ALA A 59 -11.05 -0.70 10.38
C ALA A 59 -12.38 -1.46 10.14
N LEU A 60 -12.31 -2.77 9.83
CA LEU A 60 -13.47 -3.65 9.69
C LEU A 60 -13.81 -4.39 10.99
N ALA A 61 -12.81 -4.66 11.83
CA ALA A 61 -13.00 -5.26 13.14
C ALA A 61 -13.83 -4.30 14.00
N ARG A 62 -15.05 -4.72 14.31
CA ARG A 62 -15.93 -4.06 15.29
C ARG A 62 -15.66 -4.63 16.67
#